data_AF-A0A0N4UJ74-F1
#
_entry.id   AF-A0A0N4UJ74-F1
#
_cell.length_a   1.000
_cell.length_b   1.000
_cell.length_c   1.000
_cell.angle_alpha   90.00
_cell.angle_beta   90.00
_cell.angle_gamma   90.00
#
_symmetry.space_group_name_H-M   'P 1'
#
loop_
_entity.id
_entity.type
_entity.pdbx_description
1 polymer ?
#
loop_
_entity_poly.entity_id
_entity_poly.type
_entity_poly.pdbx_seq_one_letter_code
_entity_poly.pdbx_strand_id
1 'polypeptide(L)'
;MMRSSNSTNIPLLEHVNINEEVICAMVICAQLLPQRYGPSVIVRSLLAIEDAPNIITQASQNIYIFIFSIFRFLTLLGILNRYKNFQLLALDPSLISSTINRLLEAGTLLTNSLALIIMCTCLNDMHFIAQLLATLLKRRPIATYIQKSPNKESVKLLHERITKVLNNHISCTDGTAIARLAQLLAALRIVAGIRLTSQESRLWLLFLTKTDCNCDQYISIAISTIIAFPQLIPIHLSDDSEIEASLIAFLDWIKCRASADSLCFERFFILVSIHLLANQSEQLSALVSSTLFLKVM
;
A
#
# COMPACT_ATOMS: atom_id res chain seq x y z
N MET A 1 -30.69 -26.54 -60.71
CA MET A 1 -31.16 -25.32 -60.01
C MET A 1 -30.04 -24.80 -59.13
N MET A 2 -29.82 -23.50 -59.20
CA MET A 2 -28.66 -22.71 -58.76
C MET A 2 -27.94 -23.20 -57.49
N ARG A 3 -26.70 -23.68 -57.67
CA ARG A 3 -25.64 -23.54 -56.67
C ARG A 3 -24.96 -22.19 -56.92
N SER A 4 -25.51 -21.11 -56.37
CA SER A 4 -24.78 -19.84 -56.29
C SER A 4 -23.91 -19.88 -55.04
N SER A 5 -22.70 -20.40 -55.22
CA SER A 5 -21.57 -20.19 -54.33
C SER A 5 -21.20 -18.70 -54.36
N ASN A 6 -21.96 -17.87 -53.66
CA ASN A 6 -21.49 -16.53 -53.31
C ASN A 6 -20.59 -16.72 -52.10
N SER A 7 -19.34 -17.10 -52.38
CA SER A 7 -18.20 -16.75 -51.57
C SER A 7 -18.16 -15.22 -51.51
N THR A 8 -18.92 -14.65 -50.59
CA THR A 8 -18.72 -13.29 -50.13
C THR A 8 -17.35 -13.29 -49.47
N ASN A 9 -16.34 -13.02 -50.28
CA ASN A 9 -15.13 -12.37 -49.83
C ASN A 9 -15.61 -11.15 -49.02
N ILE A 10 -15.54 -11.24 -47.70
CA ILE A 10 -15.64 -10.08 -46.81
C ILE A 10 -14.18 -9.70 -46.49
N PRO A 11 -13.44 -9.02 -47.39
CA PRO A 11 -12.27 -8.30 -46.96
C PRO A 11 -12.72 -6.97 -46.35
N LEU A 12 -11.99 -6.48 -45.35
CA LEU A 12 -12.07 -5.12 -44.77
C LEU A 12 -13.02 -4.86 -43.57
N LEU A 13 -13.51 -5.90 -42.89
CA LEU A 13 -13.92 -5.74 -41.47
C LEU A 13 -12.91 -6.38 -40.49
N GLU A 14 -11.83 -6.98 -41.02
CA GLU A 14 -10.96 -7.88 -40.26
C GLU A 14 -10.35 -7.30 -38.99
N HIS A 15 -10.20 -5.98 -38.81
CA HIS A 15 -9.68 -5.43 -37.55
C HIS A 15 -10.45 -4.21 -37.02
N VAL A 16 -11.69 -3.96 -37.47
CA VAL A 16 -12.57 -3.04 -36.75
C VAL A 16 -13.10 -3.80 -35.51
N ASN A 17 -12.20 -3.86 -34.52
CA ASN A 17 -12.38 -4.16 -33.11
C ASN A 17 -13.59 -5.04 -32.75
N ILE A 18 -13.57 -6.32 -33.14
CA ILE A 18 -14.50 -7.37 -32.63
C ILE A 18 -14.65 -7.27 -31.10
N ASN A 19 -13.58 -6.87 -30.39
CA ASN A 19 -13.60 -6.62 -28.96
C ASN A 19 -14.59 -5.51 -28.56
N GLU A 20 -14.63 -4.36 -29.24
CA GLU A 20 -15.53 -3.25 -28.90
C GLU A 20 -17.00 -3.63 -29.04
N GLU A 21 -17.37 -4.35 -30.11
CA GLU A 21 -18.75 -4.82 -30.29
C GLU A 21 -19.14 -5.82 -29.19
N VAL A 22 -18.25 -6.76 -28.86
CA VAL A 22 -18.45 -7.72 -27.77
C VAL A 22 -18.61 -6.99 -26.43
N ILE A 23 -17.79 -5.96 -26.18
CA ILE A 23 -17.86 -5.16 -24.95
C ILE A 23 -19.16 -4.38 -24.89
N CYS A 24 -19.54 -3.68 -25.96
CA CYS A 24 -20.82 -2.98 -26.05
C CYS A 24 -21.99 -3.94 -25.82
N ALA A 25 -21.97 -5.13 -26.44
CA ALA A 25 -23.00 -6.15 -26.23
C ALA A 25 -23.04 -6.62 -24.77
N MET A 26 -21.90 -6.93 -24.17
CA MET A 26 -21.81 -7.30 -22.74
C MET A 26 -22.36 -6.19 -21.84
N VAL A 27 -22.02 -4.94 -22.15
CA VAL A 27 -22.43 -3.76 -21.40
C VAL A 27 -23.95 -3.60 -21.45
N ILE A 28 -24.51 -3.64 -22.66
CA ILE A 28 -25.94 -3.53 -22.90
C ILE A 28 -26.69 -4.70 -22.24
N CYS A 29 -26.21 -5.94 -22.40
CA CYS A 29 -26.84 -7.11 -21.80
C CYS A 29 -26.86 -7.05 -20.28
N ALA A 30 -25.78 -6.60 -19.64
CA ALA A 30 -25.72 -6.48 -18.19
C ALA A 30 -26.60 -5.37 -17.63
N GLN A 31 -26.79 -4.28 -18.38
CA GLN A 31 -27.69 -3.19 -18.00
C GLN A 31 -29.17 -3.56 -18.20
N LEU A 32 -29.50 -4.17 -19.34
CA LEU A 32 -30.90 -4.48 -19.69
C LEU A 32 -31.42 -5.76 -19.05
N LEU A 33 -30.54 -6.76 -18.83
CA LEU A 33 -30.91 -8.09 -18.36
C LEU A 33 -29.98 -8.57 -17.22
N PRO A 34 -29.86 -7.82 -16.12
CA PRO A 34 -28.91 -8.13 -15.05
C PRO A 34 -29.13 -9.49 -14.38
N GLN A 35 -30.35 -10.03 -14.41
CA GLN A 35 -30.65 -11.36 -13.87
C GLN A 35 -30.07 -12.50 -14.71
N ARG A 36 -29.94 -12.31 -16.04
CA ARG A 36 -29.37 -13.32 -16.95
C ARG A 36 -27.90 -13.09 -17.23
N TYR A 37 -27.54 -11.83 -17.46
CA TYR A 37 -26.19 -11.42 -17.85
C TYR A 37 -25.59 -10.50 -16.78
N GLY A 38 -25.74 -10.90 -15.52
CA GLY A 38 -25.09 -10.21 -14.42
C GLY A 38 -23.56 -10.24 -14.60
N PRO A 39 -22.83 -9.26 -14.03
CA PRO A 39 -21.39 -9.18 -14.19
C PRO A 39 -20.65 -10.47 -13.80
N SER A 40 -21.11 -11.19 -12.77
CA SER A 40 -20.51 -12.46 -12.37
C SER A 40 -20.63 -13.55 -13.43
N VAL A 41 -21.75 -13.60 -14.16
CA VAL A 41 -21.95 -14.56 -15.26
C VAL A 41 -21.02 -14.21 -16.41
N ILE A 42 -20.98 -12.93 -16.78
CA ILE A 42 -20.15 -12.46 -17.89
C ILE A 42 -18.67 -12.70 -17.60
N VAL A 43 -18.18 -12.35 -16.41
CA VAL A 43 -16.79 -12.58 -16.02
C VAL A 43 -16.47 -14.08 -16.00
N ARG A 44 -17.36 -14.92 -15.47
CA ARG A 44 -17.17 -16.37 -15.47
C ARG A 44 -17.03 -16.91 -16.89
N SER A 45 -17.86 -16.46 -17.83
CA SER A 45 -17.79 -16.87 -19.22
C SER A 45 -16.52 -16.38 -19.90
N LEU A 46 -16.09 -15.14 -19.60
CA LEU A 46 -14.87 -14.59 -20.19
C LEU A 46 -13.62 -15.30 -19.70
N LEU A 47 -13.53 -15.73 -18.44
CA LEU A 47 -12.34 -16.40 -17.89
C LEU A 47 -11.93 -17.68 -18.65
N ALA A 48 -12.78 -18.24 -19.52
CA ALA A 48 -12.43 -19.35 -20.40
C ALA A 48 -11.63 -18.94 -21.65
N ILE A 49 -11.49 -17.63 -21.90
CA ILE A 49 -10.87 -17.05 -23.09
C ILE A 49 -9.48 -16.53 -22.72
N GLU A 50 -8.51 -16.62 -23.63
CA GLU A 50 -7.14 -16.14 -23.39
C GLU A 50 -7.07 -14.62 -23.19
N ASP A 51 -7.80 -13.85 -24.02
CA ASP A 51 -7.90 -12.40 -23.96
C ASP A 51 -8.87 -11.86 -22.88
N ALA A 52 -9.39 -12.73 -22.00
CA ALA A 52 -10.34 -12.35 -20.97
C ALA A 52 -9.93 -11.11 -20.16
N PRO A 53 -8.68 -10.98 -19.69
CA PRO A 53 -8.30 -9.82 -18.88
C PRO A 53 -8.49 -8.51 -19.63
N ASN A 54 -8.16 -8.46 -20.93
CA ASN A 54 -8.26 -7.26 -21.73
C ASN A 54 -9.73 -6.87 -21.96
N ILE A 55 -10.57 -7.84 -22.37
CA ILE A 55 -12.01 -7.64 -22.59
C ILE A 55 -12.71 -7.22 -21.29
N ILE A 56 -12.40 -7.88 -20.18
CA ILE A 56 -12.91 -7.53 -18.85
C ILE A 56 -12.52 -6.10 -18.50
N THR A 57 -11.31 -5.65 -18.86
CA THR A 57 -10.84 -4.29 -18.56
C THR A 57 -11.67 -3.26 -19.30
N GLN A 58 -11.76 -3.41 -20.61
CA GLN A 58 -12.50 -2.48 -21.46
C GLN A 58 -14.00 -2.49 -21.12
N ALA A 59 -14.58 -3.64 -20.74
CA ALA A 59 -15.95 -3.70 -20.21
C ALA A 59 -16.10 -2.99 -18.85
N SER A 60 -15.11 -3.11 -17.98
CA SER A 60 -15.11 -2.48 -16.66
C SER A 60 -14.99 -0.94 -16.74
N GLN A 61 -14.36 -0.41 -17.79
CA GLN A 61 -14.34 1.03 -18.08
C GLN A 61 -15.74 1.57 -18.41
N ASN A 62 -16.56 0.77 -19.10
CA ASN A 62 -17.89 1.17 -19.53
C ASN A 62 -18.98 0.97 -18.47
N ILE A 63 -18.80 0.01 -17.53
CA ILE A 63 -19.76 -0.22 -16.45
C ILE A 63 -19.06 -0.36 -15.10
N TYR A 64 -19.30 0.62 -14.23
CA TYR A 64 -18.83 0.65 -12.85
C TYR A 64 -19.20 -0.60 -12.02
N ILE A 65 -20.40 -1.14 -12.21
CA ILE A 65 -20.89 -2.35 -11.50
C ILE A 65 -20.03 -3.58 -11.82
N PHE A 66 -19.40 -3.62 -13.01
CA PHE A 66 -18.50 -4.69 -13.37
C PHE A 66 -17.24 -4.65 -12.54
N ILE A 67 -16.59 -3.50 -12.33
CA ILE A 67 -15.35 -3.42 -11.52
C ILE A 67 -15.56 -4.12 -10.18
N PHE A 68 -16.60 -3.74 -9.44
CA PHE A 68 -16.85 -4.30 -8.12
C PHE A 68 -17.14 -5.81 -8.19
N SER A 69 -17.92 -6.24 -9.18
CA SER A 69 -18.29 -7.64 -9.34
C SER A 69 -17.13 -8.50 -9.83
N ILE A 70 -16.32 -8.00 -10.76
CA ILE A 70 -15.08 -8.60 -11.26
C ILE A 70 -14.12 -8.77 -10.09
N PHE A 71 -13.82 -7.70 -9.35
CA PHE A 71 -12.91 -7.79 -8.21
C PHE A 71 -13.45 -8.74 -7.16
N ARG A 72 -14.73 -8.62 -6.78
CA ARG A 72 -15.36 -9.54 -5.84
C ARG A 72 -15.27 -10.99 -6.33
N PHE A 73 -15.50 -11.24 -7.62
CA PHE A 73 -15.49 -12.57 -8.21
C PHE A 73 -14.08 -13.15 -8.34
N LEU A 74 -13.12 -12.38 -8.86
CA LEU A 74 -11.71 -12.78 -8.95
C LEU A 74 -11.10 -13.04 -7.57
N THR A 75 -11.51 -12.26 -6.56
CA THR A 75 -11.10 -12.46 -5.16
C THR A 75 -11.75 -13.69 -4.56
N LEU A 76 -13.06 -13.89 -4.76
CA LEU A 76 -13.79 -15.06 -4.28
C LEU A 76 -13.21 -16.36 -4.86
N LEU A 77 -12.74 -16.32 -6.10
CA LEU A 77 -12.14 -17.49 -6.74
C LEU A 77 -10.68 -17.73 -6.29
N GLY A 78 -10.10 -16.87 -5.44
CA GLY A 78 -8.67 -16.94 -5.11
C GLY A 78 -7.76 -16.75 -6.32
N ILE A 79 -8.35 -16.29 -7.43
CA ILE A 79 -7.73 -16.23 -8.74
C ILE A 79 -6.83 -14.99 -8.85
N LEU A 80 -7.05 -13.95 -8.03
CA LEU A 80 -6.15 -12.80 -7.97
C LEU A 80 -4.69 -13.18 -7.65
N ASN A 81 -4.46 -14.26 -6.89
CA ASN A 81 -3.11 -14.76 -6.67
C ASN A 81 -2.54 -15.45 -7.92
N ARG A 82 -3.39 -16.07 -8.76
CA ARG A 82 -2.96 -16.76 -9.99
C ARG A 82 -2.73 -15.79 -11.14
N TYR A 83 -3.65 -14.85 -11.35
CA TYR A 83 -3.42 -13.74 -12.27
C TYR A 83 -2.74 -12.62 -11.49
N LYS A 84 -1.41 -12.74 -11.34
CA LYS A 84 -0.51 -11.60 -11.08
C LYS A 84 -0.78 -10.41 -12.02
N ASN A 85 -1.53 -10.64 -13.10
CA ASN A 85 -2.06 -9.65 -14.02
C ASN A 85 -3.24 -8.88 -13.41
N PHE A 86 -2.97 -8.05 -12.40
CA PHE A 86 -3.69 -6.78 -12.25
C PHE A 86 -3.39 -5.81 -13.41
N GLN A 87 -2.96 -6.31 -14.59
CA GLN A 87 -2.90 -5.56 -15.84
C GLN A 87 -4.22 -4.83 -16.09
N LEU A 88 -5.34 -5.43 -15.69
CA LEU A 88 -6.68 -4.84 -15.61
C LEU A 88 -6.73 -3.45 -14.97
N LEU A 89 -5.96 -3.22 -13.91
CA LEU A 89 -5.87 -1.95 -13.21
C LEU A 89 -4.63 -1.15 -13.61
N ALA A 90 -3.54 -1.83 -13.96
CA ALA A 90 -2.30 -1.18 -14.40
C ALA A 90 -2.50 -0.32 -15.66
N LEU A 91 -3.55 -0.59 -16.44
CA LEU A 91 -3.89 0.17 -17.64
C LEU A 91 -4.30 1.63 -17.35
N ASP A 92 -4.80 1.96 -16.15
CA ASP A 92 -5.10 3.35 -15.78
C ASP A 92 -4.89 3.63 -14.27
N PRO A 93 -3.80 4.34 -13.89
CA PRO A 93 -3.53 4.75 -12.51
C PRO A 93 -4.65 5.56 -11.86
N SER A 94 -5.43 6.33 -12.65
CA SER A 94 -6.55 7.13 -12.14
C SER A 94 -7.71 6.26 -11.66
N LEU A 95 -7.97 5.14 -12.37
CA LEU A 95 -8.97 4.16 -11.99
C LEU A 95 -8.55 3.42 -10.72
N ILE A 96 -7.27 3.08 -10.56
CA ILE A 96 -6.77 2.46 -9.33
C ILE A 96 -7.07 3.33 -8.11
N SER A 97 -6.66 4.60 -8.14
CA SER A 97 -6.87 5.52 -7.01
C SER A 97 -8.35 5.68 -6.69
N SER A 98 -9.21 5.88 -7.71
CA SER A 98 -10.65 6.02 -7.49
C SER A 98 -11.30 4.73 -6.96
N THR A 99 -10.82 3.56 -7.37
CA THR A 99 -11.31 2.26 -6.92
C THR A 99 -10.92 2.00 -5.47
N ILE A 100 -9.65 2.25 -5.12
CA ILE A 100 -9.16 2.15 -3.75
C ILE A 100 -9.99 3.06 -2.84
N ASN A 101 -10.19 4.33 -3.21
CA ASN A 101 -10.92 5.28 -2.38
C ASN A 101 -12.35 4.83 -2.09
N ARG A 102 -13.06 4.32 -3.11
CA ARG A 102 -14.41 3.79 -2.98
C ARG A 102 -14.48 2.53 -2.12
N LEU A 103 -13.53 1.59 -2.27
CA LEU A 103 -13.46 0.39 -1.43
C LEU A 103 -13.24 0.75 0.05
N LEU A 104 -12.39 1.73 0.30
CA LEU A 104 -12.11 2.23 1.63
C LEU A 104 -13.30 3.00 2.24
N GLU A 105 -14.10 3.70 1.42
CA GLU A 105 -15.33 4.38 1.84
C GLU A 105 -16.41 3.38 2.27
N ALA A 106 -16.54 2.25 1.58
CA ALA A 106 -17.45 1.19 1.99
C ALA A 106 -17.06 0.57 3.35
N GLY A 107 -15.77 0.56 3.70
CA GLY A 107 -15.27 0.27 5.06
C GLY A 107 -15.50 -1.15 5.60
N THR A 108 -16.09 -2.06 4.82
CA THR A 108 -16.33 -3.45 5.22
C THR A 108 -15.03 -4.28 5.29
N LEU A 109 -15.06 -5.41 6.00
CA LEU A 109 -13.92 -6.33 6.06
C LEU A 109 -13.44 -6.77 4.66
N LEU A 110 -14.38 -7.10 3.78
CA LEU A 110 -14.07 -7.51 2.41
C LEU A 110 -13.47 -6.37 1.60
N THR A 111 -14.08 -5.18 1.64
CA THR A 111 -13.59 -4.05 0.84
C THR A 111 -12.24 -3.52 1.33
N ASN A 112 -11.98 -3.55 2.64
CA ASN A 112 -10.65 -3.25 3.20
C ASN A 112 -9.60 -4.28 2.76
N SER A 113 -9.96 -5.57 2.76
CA SER A 113 -9.08 -6.63 2.25
C SER A 113 -8.73 -6.40 0.78
N LEU A 114 -9.73 -6.07 -0.04
CA LEU A 114 -9.56 -5.79 -1.47
C LEU A 114 -8.69 -4.55 -1.70
N ALA A 115 -8.99 -3.46 -0.99
CA ALA A 115 -8.23 -2.22 -1.09
C ALA A 115 -6.75 -2.47 -0.77
N LEU A 116 -6.47 -3.23 0.29
CA LEU A 116 -5.10 -3.56 0.70
C LEU A 116 -4.38 -4.41 -0.36
N ILE A 117 -5.05 -5.40 -0.93
CA ILE A 117 -4.50 -6.22 -2.01
C ILE A 117 -4.15 -5.33 -3.21
N ILE A 118 -5.09 -4.51 -3.66
CA ILE A 118 -4.90 -3.61 -4.81
C ILE A 118 -3.76 -2.63 -4.55
N MET A 119 -3.69 -2.03 -3.35
CA MET A 119 -2.57 -1.16 -2.97
C MET A 119 -1.23 -1.89 -3.08
N CYS A 120 -1.14 -3.12 -2.57
CA CYS A 120 0.11 -3.87 -2.54
C CYS A 120 0.55 -4.36 -3.92
N THR A 121 -0.38 -4.71 -4.81
CA THR A 121 -0.07 -5.31 -6.11
C THR A 121 -0.03 -4.31 -7.27
N CYS A 122 -0.86 -3.27 -7.25
CA CYS A 122 -1.08 -2.40 -8.41
C CYS A 122 -0.32 -1.08 -8.33
N LEU A 123 0.00 -0.62 -7.11
CA LEU A 123 0.70 0.65 -6.94
C LEU A 123 2.22 0.44 -6.95
N ASN A 124 2.93 1.34 -7.63
CA ASN A 124 4.37 1.47 -7.44
C ASN A 124 4.69 1.91 -6.01
N ASP A 125 5.95 1.80 -5.60
CA ASP A 125 6.37 1.96 -4.20
C ASP A 125 5.97 3.34 -3.63
N MET A 126 6.20 4.42 -4.38
CA MET A 126 5.88 5.78 -3.94
C MET A 126 4.37 6.01 -3.78
N HIS A 127 3.56 5.53 -4.73
CA HIS A 127 2.11 5.66 -4.65
C HIS A 127 1.52 4.75 -3.56
N PHE A 128 2.08 3.56 -3.39
CA PHE A 128 1.73 2.64 -2.30
C PHE A 128 1.95 3.31 -0.94
N ILE A 129 3.14 3.86 -0.71
CA ILE A 129 3.48 4.54 0.54
C ILE A 129 2.51 5.70 0.78
N ALA A 130 2.36 6.58 -0.21
CA ALA A 130 1.52 7.77 -0.07
C ALA A 130 0.05 7.42 0.19
N GLN A 131 -0.51 6.46 -0.56
CA GLN A 131 -1.91 6.07 -0.47
C GLN A 131 -2.21 5.36 0.86
N LEU A 132 -1.34 4.44 1.30
CA LEU A 132 -1.53 3.73 2.56
C LEU A 132 -1.37 4.67 3.75
N LEU A 133 -0.34 5.52 3.75
CA LEU A 133 -0.13 6.53 4.79
C LEU A 133 -1.33 7.47 4.89
N ALA A 134 -1.79 8.05 3.77
CA ALA A 134 -2.97 8.93 3.76
C ALA A 134 -4.22 8.23 4.29
N THR A 135 -4.38 6.94 4.00
CA THR A 135 -5.51 6.13 4.47
C THR A 135 -5.46 5.92 5.99
N LEU A 136 -4.27 5.64 6.55
CA LEU A 136 -4.06 5.46 7.98
C LEU A 136 -4.23 6.77 8.74
N LEU A 137 -3.67 7.88 8.23
CA LEU A 137 -3.81 9.20 8.85
C LEU A 137 -5.26 9.70 8.87
N LYS A 138 -6.03 9.38 7.82
CA LYS A 138 -7.49 9.64 7.78
C LYS A 138 -8.31 8.71 8.70
N ARG A 139 -7.66 7.84 9.48
CA ARG A 139 -8.28 6.88 10.41
C ARG A 139 -9.39 6.04 9.77
N ARG A 140 -9.19 5.62 8.52
CA ARG A 140 -10.16 4.77 7.82
C ARG A 140 -10.24 3.38 8.45
N PRO A 141 -11.34 2.63 8.26
CA PRO A 141 -11.56 1.30 8.85
C PRO A 141 -10.48 0.25 8.52
N ILE A 142 -9.63 0.51 7.52
CA ILE A 142 -8.51 -0.38 7.16
C ILE A 142 -7.54 -0.60 8.33
N ALA A 143 -7.31 0.41 9.19
CA ALA A 143 -6.40 0.26 10.33
C ALA A 143 -6.92 -0.79 11.30
N THR A 144 -8.21 -0.70 11.64
CA THR A 144 -8.94 -1.68 12.45
C THR A 144 -8.94 -3.06 11.78
N TYR A 145 -9.05 -3.12 10.46
CA TYR A 145 -8.97 -4.37 9.71
C TYR A 145 -7.61 -5.05 9.86
N ILE A 146 -6.52 -4.31 9.64
CA ILE A 146 -5.13 -4.81 9.79
C ILE A 146 -4.92 -5.32 11.21
N GLN A 147 -5.34 -4.54 12.21
CA GLN A 147 -5.19 -4.89 13.62
C GLN A 147 -5.94 -6.17 14.00
N LYS A 148 -7.21 -6.30 13.57
CA LYS A 148 -8.08 -7.42 13.97
C LYS A 148 -7.89 -8.68 13.12
N SER A 149 -7.23 -8.56 11.97
CA SER A 149 -7.14 -9.64 10.99
C SER A 149 -5.71 -9.98 10.56
N PRO A 150 -4.75 -10.13 11.50
CA PRO A 150 -3.33 -10.29 11.16
C PRO A 150 -3.04 -11.54 10.31
N ASN A 151 -3.87 -12.58 10.43
CA ASN A 151 -3.69 -13.84 9.71
C ASN A 151 -4.29 -13.86 8.30
N LYS A 152 -4.91 -12.75 7.85
CA LYS A 152 -5.50 -12.67 6.51
C LYS A 152 -4.41 -12.51 5.45
N GLU A 153 -4.67 -13.09 4.29
CA GLU A 153 -3.74 -13.09 3.16
C GLU A 153 -3.36 -11.67 2.71
N SER A 154 -4.31 -10.74 2.71
CA SER A 154 -4.07 -9.34 2.38
C SER A 154 -3.09 -8.65 3.36
N VAL A 155 -3.09 -9.04 4.64
CA VAL A 155 -2.17 -8.50 5.65
C VAL A 155 -0.80 -9.15 5.50
N LYS A 156 -0.72 -10.45 5.21
CA LYS A 156 0.55 -11.10 4.85
C LYS A 156 1.20 -10.45 3.62
N LEU A 157 0.40 -10.17 2.59
CA LEU A 157 0.84 -9.46 1.41
C LEU A 157 1.34 -8.04 1.73
N LEU A 158 0.71 -7.36 2.70
CA LEU A 158 1.19 -6.08 3.21
C LEU A 158 2.57 -6.21 3.85
N HIS A 159 2.79 -7.22 4.69
CA HIS A 159 4.10 -7.50 5.30
C HIS A 159 5.18 -7.74 4.23
N GLU A 160 4.89 -8.60 3.25
CA GLU A 160 5.79 -8.86 2.11
C GLU A 160 6.09 -7.58 1.32
N ARG A 161 5.05 -6.76 1.07
CA ARG A 161 5.19 -5.51 0.33
C ARG A 161 6.06 -4.50 1.08
N ILE A 162 5.86 -4.33 2.38
CA ILE A 162 6.65 -3.41 3.20
C ILE A 162 8.11 -3.87 3.23
N THR A 163 8.36 -5.15 3.46
CA THR A 163 9.73 -5.71 3.48
C THR A 163 10.45 -5.46 2.16
N LYS A 164 9.75 -5.68 1.03
CA LYS A 164 10.30 -5.36 -0.30
C LYS A 164 10.62 -3.86 -0.44
N VAL A 165 9.68 -2.99 -0.05
CA VAL A 165 9.86 -1.53 -0.15
C VAL A 165 11.01 -1.07 0.74
N LEU A 166 11.13 -1.58 1.97
CA LEU A 166 12.25 -1.29 2.86
C LEU A 166 13.57 -1.68 2.22
N ASN A 167 13.70 -2.91 1.72
CA ASN A 167 14.92 -3.36 1.06
C ASN A 167 15.31 -2.47 -0.14
N ASN A 168 14.34 -2.02 -0.93
CA ASN A 168 14.58 -1.08 -2.03
C ASN A 168 15.06 0.30 -1.54
N HIS A 169 14.61 0.73 -0.36
CA HIS A 169 14.92 2.04 0.21
C HIS A 169 16.12 2.04 1.17
N ILE A 170 16.68 0.87 1.52
CA ILE A 170 17.91 0.80 2.31
C ILE A 170 19.07 1.49 1.58
N SER A 171 19.13 1.46 0.26
CA SER A 171 20.15 2.16 -0.55
C SER A 171 19.68 3.51 -1.10
N CYS A 172 18.45 3.93 -0.80
CA CYS A 172 17.91 5.20 -1.30
C CYS A 172 18.45 6.37 -0.46
N THR A 173 18.73 7.49 -1.11
CA THR A 173 19.16 8.75 -0.47
C THR A 173 18.17 9.89 -0.65
N ASP A 174 17.03 9.66 -1.32
CA ASP A 174 15.94 10.63 -1.42
C ASP A 174 15.27 10.80 -0.05
N GLY A 175 15.65 11.89 0.63
CA GLY A 175 15.14 12.23 1.95
C GLY A 175 13.61 12.26 2.04
N THR A 176 12.91 12.69 0.99
CA THR A 176 11.45 12.81 1.02
C THR A 176 10.75 11.44 0.97
N ALA A 177 11.27 10.53 0.14
CA ALA A 177 10.77 9.16 0.05
C ALA A 177 11.00 8.40 1.36
N ILE A 178 12.20 8.52 1.92
CA ILE A 178 12.61 7.85 3.16
C ILE A 178 11.80 8.40 4.35
N ALA A 179 11.60 9.72 4.44
CA ALA A 179 10.78 10.34 5.48
C ALA A 179 9.33 9.83 5.45
N ARG A 180 8.73 9.73 4.25
CA ARG A 180 7.37 9.19 4.09
C ARG A 180 7.28 7.71 4.45
N LEU A 181 8.28 6.91 4.09
CA LEU A 181 8.33 5.50 4.47
C LEU A 181 8.46 5.36 5.99
N ALA A 182 9.35 6.11 6.64
CA ALA A 182 9.47 6.13 8.10
C ALA A 182 8.15 6.51 8.78
N GLN A 183 7.45 7.53 8.24
CA GLN A 183 6.14 7.93 8.75
C GLN A 183 5.08 6.84 8.57
N LEU A 184 5.12 6.11 7.45
CA LEU A 184 4.24 4.97 7.22
C LEU A 184 4.50 3.85 8.22
N LEU A 185 5.76 3.51 8.49
CA LEU A 185 6.11 2.50 9.50
C LEU A 185 5.54 2.88 10.87
N ALA A 186 5.73 4.14 11.26
CA ALA A 186 5.18 4.68 12.49
C ALA A 186 3.65 4.57 12.51
N ALA A 187 2.97 5.01 11.45
CA ALA A 187 1.52 4.94 11.35
C ALA A 187 0.97 3.50 11.38
N LEU A 188 1.65 2.55 10.73
CA LEU A 188 1.26 1.13 10.76
C LEU A 188 1.36 0.55 12.17
N ARG A 189 2.36 0.95 12.94
CA ARG A 189 2.54 0.48 14.31
C ARG A 189 1.58 1.19 15.26
N ILE A 190 1.39 2.51 15.18
CA ILE A 190 0.53 3.29 16.11
C ILE A 190 -0.94 3.08 15.80
N VAL A 191 -1.31 3.23 14.54
CA VAL A 191 -2.72 3.30 14.12
C VAL A 191 -3.26 1.91 13.79
N ALA A 192 -2.49 1.09 13.08
CA ALA A 192 -2.92 -0.25 12.66
C ALA A 192 -2.46 -1.37 13.60
N GLY A 193 -1.61 -1.09 14.59
CA GLY A 193 -1.15 -2.07 15.57
C GLY A 193 -0.46 -3.29 14.95
N ILE A 194 0.25 -3.10 13.83
CA ILE A 194 0.89 -4.22 13.11
C ILE A 194 1.87 -4.95 14.04
N ARG A 195 1.82 -6.28 14.04
CA ARG A 195 2.72 -7.12 14.84
C ARG A 195 3.86 -7.58 13.95
N LEU A 196 5.07 -7.18 14.31
CA LEU A 196 6.28 -7.50 13.56
C LEU A 196 6.87 -8.81 14.07
N THR A 197 7.39 -9.61 13.15
CA THR A 197 8.33 -10.68 13.47
C THR A 197 9.67 -10.10 13.92
N SER A 198 10.55 -10.90 14.52
CA SER A 198 11.88 -10.43 14.93
C SER A 198 12.68 -9.89 13.75
N GLN A 199 12.61 -10.58 12.60
CA GLN A 199 13.29 -10.18 11.37
C GLN A 199 12.75 -8.84 10.83
N GLU A 200 11.44 -8.63 10.86
CA GLU A 200 10.84 -7.36 10.43
C GLU A 200 11.20 -6.22 11.37
N SER A 201 11.14 -6.45 12.69
CA SER A 201 11.59 -5.46 13.68
C SER A 201 13.04 -5.05 13.46
N ARG A 202 13.93 -6.02 13.18
CA ARG A 202 15.33 -5.76 12.83
C ARG A 202 15.44 -4.89 11.57
N LEU A 203 14.76 -5.27 10.48
CA LEU A 203 14.79 -4.51 9.23
C LEU A 203 14.26 -3.08 9.39
N TRP A 204 13.18 -2.91 10.16
CA TRP A 204 12.61 -1.60 10.45
C TRP A 204 13.59 -0.75 11.25
N LEU A 205 14.24 -1.34 12.26
CA LEU A 205 15.19 -0.63 13.10
C LEU A 205 16.43 -0.21 12.29
N LEU A 206 17.02 -1.11 11.50
CA LEU A 206 18.14 -0.80 10.59
C LEU A 206 17.79 0.35 9.64
N PHE A 207 16.57 0.34 9.09
CA PHE A 207 16.10 1.42 8.24
C PHE A 207 16.00 2.75 9.01
N LEU A 208 15.44 2.76 10.23
CA LEU A 208 15.30 3.96 11.05
C LEU A 208 16.63 4.50 11.60
N THR A 209 17.64 3.65 11.74
CA THR A 209 18.97 4.01 12.25
C THR A 209 19.98 4.33 11.15
N LYS A 210 19.53 4.57 9.92
CA LYS A 210 20.41 5.00 8.81
C LYS A 210 21.10 6.33 9.12
N THR A 211 22.40 6.40 8.85
CA THR A 211 23.27 7.56 9.09
C THR A 211 23.67 8.32 7.82
N ASP A 212 23.23 7.85 6.66
CA ASP A 212 23.54 8.39 5.33
C ASP A 212 22.43 9.31 4.77
N CYS A 213 21.35 9.55 5.53
CA CYS A 213 20.24 10.40 5.11
C CYS A 213 20.27 11.78 5.78
N ASN A 214 20.60 12.82 5.02
CA ASN A 214 20.67 14.19 5.53
C ASN A 214 19.31 14.93 5.62
N CYS A 215 18.19 14.21 5.68
CA CYS A 215 16.87 14.83 5.72
C CYS A 215 16.39 15.01 7.16
N ASP A 216 16.33 16.25 7.64
CA ASP A 216 15.93 16.54 9.03
C ASP A 216 14.52 16.01 9.36
N GLN A 217 13.60 16.02 8.39
CA GLN A 217 12.27 15.45 8.57
C GLN A 217 12.35 13.93 8.84
N TYR A 218 13.14 13.20 8.05
CA TYR A 218 13.35 11.77 8.27
C TYR A 218 13.94 11.52 9.66
N ILE A 219 14.97 12.27 10.05
CA ILE A 219 15.68 12.06 11.32
C ILE A 219 14.73 12.29 12.51
N SER A 220 13.97 13.39 12.48
CA SER A 220 12.98 13.69 13.52
C SER A 220 11.88 12.62 13.60
N ILE A 221 11.43 12.10 12.46
CA ILE A 221 10.46 10.99 12.40
C ILE A 221 11.09 9.70 12.94
N ALA A 222 12.34 9.39 12.58
CA ALA A 222 13.02 8.19 13.02
C ALA A 222 13.22 8.17 14.53
N ILE A 223 13.73 9.26 15.11
CA ILE A 223 13.86 9.45 16.56
C ILE A 223 12.48 9.32 17.23
N SER A 224 11.48 10.05 16.71
CA SER A 224 10.11 10.00 17.24
C SER A 224 9.52 8.58 17.20
N THR A 225 9.80 7.82 16.15
CA THR A 225 9.35 6.44 16.00
C THR A 225 10.03 5.53 17.03
N ILE A 226 11.34 5.65 17.22
CA ILE A 226 12.09 4.87 18.22
C ILE A 226 11.59 5.19 19.64
N ILE A 227 11.36 6.48 19.96
CA ILE A 227 10.84 6.91 21.26
C ILE A 227 9.42 6.38 21.49
N ALA A 228 8.55 6.45 20.48
CA ALA A 228 7.18 5.93 20.57
C ALA A 228 7.16 4.40 20.75
N PHE A 229 8.18 3.69 20.29
CA PHE A 229 8.24 2.24 20.23
C PHE A 229 9.56 1.66 20.72
N PRO A 230 9.88 1.79 22.01
CA PRO A 230 11.10 1.22 22.56
C PRO A 230 11.17 -0.31 22.38
N GLN A 231 10.01 -0.98 22.21
CA GLN A 231 9.91 -2.42 21.94
C GLN A 231 10.49 -2.86 20.59
N LEU A 232 10.76 -1.90 19.68
CA LEU A 232 11.47 -2.19 18.43
C LEU A 232 12.94 -2.55 18.71
N ILE A 233 13.50 -2.03 19.80
CA ILE A 233 14.85 -2.34 20.26
C ILE A 233 14.82 -3.68 21.01
N PRO A 234 15.63 -4.67 20.60
CA PRO A 234 15.78 -5.92 21.34
C PRO A 234 16.15 -5.66 22.80
N ILE A 235 15.49 -6.37 23.73
CA ILE A 235 15.77 -6.25 25.18
C ILE A 235 17.22 -6.65 25.48
N HIS A 236 17.72 -7.67 24.78
CA HIS A 236 19.10 -8.14 24.85
C HIS A 236 19.82 -7.76 23.57
N LEU A 237 20.38 -6.54 23.54
CA LEU A 237 21.16 -6.04 22.41
C LEU A 237 22.35 -6.94 22.06
N SER A 238 22.90 -7.64 23.06
CA SER A 238 23.99 -8.62 22.89
C SER A 238 23.69 -9.73 21.88
N ASP A 239 22.41 -10.04 21.65
CA ASP A 239 22.00 -11.11 20.74
C ASP A 239 22.00 -10.64 19.27
N ASP A 240 22.02 -9.33 19.01
CA ASP A 240 22.00 -8.75 17.67
C ASP A 240 23.00 -7.59 17.53
N SER A 241 24.29 -7.95 17.47
CA SER A 241 25.41 -7.01 17.35
C SER A 241 25.27 -5.99 16.20
N GLU A 242 24.56 -6.32 15.12
CA GLU A 242 24.32 -5.39 14.01
C GLU A 242 23.37 -4.26 14.43
N ILE A 243 22.32 -4.59 15.18
CA ILE A 243 21.36 -3.61 15.71
C ILE A 243 22.02 -2.70 16.74
N GLU A 244 22.79 -3.28 17.66
CA GLU A 244 23.53 -2.51 18.65
C GLU A 244 24.49 -1.52 17.98
N ALA A 245 25.31 -2.00 17.04
CA ALA A 245 26.24 -1.16 16.28
C ALA A 245 25.51 -0.05 15.50
N SER A 246 24.38 -0.38 14.88
CA SER A 246 23.58 0.59 14.11
C SER A 246 22.95 1.66 15.01
N LEU A 247 22.45 1.28 16.19
CA LEU A 247 21.90 2.22 17.17
C LEU A 247 22.97 3.15 17.72
N ILE A 248 24.15 2.63 18.08
CA ILE A 248 25.27 3.45 18.57
C ILE A 248 25.70 4.42 17.48
N ALA A 249 25.94 3.92 16.26
CA ALA A 249 26.32 4.75 15.12
C ALA A 249 25.28 5.85 14.84
N PHE A 250 23.99 5.52 14.92
CA PHE A 250 22.91 6.47 14.72
C PHE A 250 22.87 7.55 15.80
N LEU A 251 23.02 7.18 17.07
CA LEU A 251 23.03 8.13 18.18
C LEU A 251 24.25 9.04 18.15
N ASP A 252 25.43 8.51 17.82
CA ASP A 252 26.63 9.32 17.70
C ASP A 252 26.57 10.25 16.48
N TRP A 253 26.03 9.75 15.36
CA TRP A 253 25.77 10.57 14.19
C TRP A 253 24.78 11.71 14.48
N ILE A 254 23.70 11.44 15.22
CA ILE A 254 22.75 12.46 15.68
C ILE A 254 23.44 13.52 16.52
N LYS A 255 24.31 13.14 17.47
CA LYS A 255 25.04 14.10 18.31
C LYS A 255 25.89 15.04 17.46
N CYS A 256 26.65 14.51 16.50
CA CYS A 256 27.45 15.33 15.59
C CYS A 256 26.58 16.26 14.73
N ARG A 257 25.38 15.84 14.38
CA ARG A 257 24.45 16.63 13.58
C ARG A 257 23.71 17.69 14.38
N ALA A 258 23.40 17.43 15.65
CA ALA A 258 22.76 18.40 16.53
C ALA A 258 23.67 19.62 16.78
N SER A 259 24.99 19.45 16.64
CA SER A 259 25.97 20.56 16.63
C SER A 259 26.12 21.27 15.29
N ALA A 260 25.37 20.88 14.24
CA ALA A 260 25.42 21.49 12.91
C ALA A 260 24.25 22.48 12.69
N ASP A 261 24.36 23.33 11.65
CA ASP A 261 23.53 24.53 11.39
C ASP A 261 22.00 24.34 11.22
N SER A 262 21.43 23.14 11.44
CA SER A 262 19.98 22.94 11.35
C SER A 262 19.26 23.35 12.64
N LEU A 263 18.87 24.63 12.71
CA LEU A 263 18.08 25.18 13.81
C LEU A 263 16.79 24.40 14.12
N CYS A 264 16.13 23.84 13.10
CA CYS A 264 14.90 23.07 13.28
C CYS A 264 15.17 21.74 13.98
N PHE A 265 16.19 21.00 13.53
CA PHE A 265 16.57 19.74 14.13
C PHE A 265 17.13 19.92 15.53
N GLU A 266 18.00 20.93 15.71
CA GLU A 266 18.58 21.28 17.00
C GLU A 266 17.49 21.54 18.05
N ARG A 267 16.49 22.37 17.71
CA ARG A 267 15.34 22.64 18.60
C ARG A 267 14.56 21.38 18.94
N PHE A 268 14.27 20.53 17.94
CA PHE A 268 13.60 19.26 18.18
C PHE A 268 14.40 18.37 19.14
N PHE A 269 15.71 18.23 18.90
CA PHE A 269 16.59 17.38 19.71
C PHE A 269 16.73 17.90 21.15
N ILE A 270 16.86 19.22 21.33
CA ILE A 270 16.87 19.86 22.65
C ILE A 270 15.56 19.59 23.40
N LEU A 271 14.41 19.76 22.75
CA LEU A 271 13.11 19.50 23.37
C LEU A 271 12.94 18.04 23.78
N VAL A 272 13.31 17.10 22.89
CA VAL A 272 13.34 15.67 23.22
C VAL A 272 14.22 15.41 24.44
N SER A 273 15.42 15.98 24.46
CA SER A 273 16.38 15.80 25.55
C SER A 273 15.84 16.36 26.88
N ILE A 274 15.27 17.57 26.87
CA ILE A 274 14.67 18.20 28.06
C ILE A 274 13.51 17.35 28.57
N HIS A 275 12.59 16.93 27.70
CA HIS A 275 11.42 16.17 28.15
C HIS A 275 11.80 14.78 28.67
N LEU A 276 12.80 14.11 28.08
CA LEU A 276 13.34 12.87 28.59
C LEU A 276 14.01 13.05 29.96
N LEU A 277 14.88 14.06 30.11
CA LEU A 277 15.60 14.33 31.36
C LEU A 277 14.67 14.80 32.48
N ALA A 278 13.67 15.61 32.17
CA ALA A 278 12.69 16.12 33.12
C ALA A 278 11.55 15.12 33.42
N ASN A 279 11.58 13.93 32.81
CA ASN A 279 10.53 12.90 32.92
C ASN A 279 9.12 13.44 32.57
N GLN A 280 9.05 14.31 31.57
CA GLN A 280 7.84 14.97 31.09
C GLN A 280 7.18 14.15 29.97
N SER A 281 6.64 12.99 30.35
CA SER A 281 6.10 12.00 29.41
C SER A 281 4.95 12.54 28.55
N GLU A 282 4.06 13.37 29.11
CA GLU A 282 2.96 13.97 28.37
C GLU A 282 3.45 14.95 27.29
N GLN A 283 4.41 15.81 27.64
CA GLN A 283 5.00 16.77 26.71
C GLN A 283 5.83 16.06 25.63
N LEU A 284 6.56 15.01 26.00
CA LEU A 284 7.28 14.17 25.04
C LEU A 284 6.31 13.49 24.07
N SER A 285 5.22 12.91 24.59
CA SER A 285 4.19 12.27 23.77
C SER A 285 3.52 13.27 22.82
N ALA A 286 3.25 14.50 23.28
CA ALA A 286 2.74 15.58 22.44
C ALA A 286 3.74 15.99 21.33
N LEU A 287 5.03 16.11 21.66
CA LEU A 287 6.08 16.43 20.70
C LEU A 287 6.22 15.34 19.63
N VAL A 288 6.33 14.09 20.04
CA VAL A 288 6.40 12.91 19.16
C VAL A 288 5.14 12.84 18.30
N SER A 289 3.96 13.07 18.88
CA SER A 289 2.70 13.08 18.14
C SER A 289 2.66 14.14 17.04
N SER A 290 3.15 15.35 17.36
CA SER A 290 3.21 16.46 16.40
C SER A 290 4.18 16.15 15.26
N THR A 291 5.32 15.53 15.56
CA THR A 291 6.36 15.18 14.59
C THR A 291 5.91 14.08 13.64
N LEU A 292 5.17 13.10 14.16
CA LEU A 292 4.66 11.98 13.37
C LEU A 292 3.33 12.29 12.66
N PHE A 293 2.68 13.42 12.99
CA PHE A 293 1.33 13.80 12.55
C PHE A 293 0.25 12.77 12.96
N LEU A 294 0.42 12.13 14.10
CA LEU A 294 -0.45 11.07 14.60
C LEU A 294 -0.40 11.07 16.13
N LYS A 295 -1.50 10.69 16.78
CA LYS A 295 -1.58 10.68 18.24
C LYS A 295 -0.83 9.46 18.79
N VAL A 296 0.28 9.71 19.47
CA VAL A 296 0.98 8.75 20.34
C VAL A 296 0.34 8.87 21.73
N MET A 297 0.12 7.74 22.41
CA MET A 297 -0.37 7.72 23.79
C MET A 297 0.79 7.43 24.71
#